data_AF-A0A9D1J8J8-F1
#
_entry.id   AF-A0A9D1J8J8-F1
#
_cell.length_a   1.000
_cell.length_b   1.000
_cell.length_c   1.000
_cell.angle_alpha   90.00
_cell.angle_beta   90.00
_cell.angle_gamma   90.00
#
_symmetry.space_group_name_H-M   'P 1'
#
loop_
_entity.id
_entity.type
_entity.pdbx_description
1 polymer ?
#
loop_
_entity_poly.entity_id
_entity_poly.type
_entity_poly.pdbx_seq_one_letter_code
_entity_poly.pdbx_strand_id
1 'polypeptide(L)' 'MENVPYRYAILRRNEWLADNADIIISHVIHTMGGAEKMLKYAERKNKKIIYLNKLINK' A
#
# COMPACT_ATOMS: atom_id res chain seq x y z
N MET A 1 -15.73 5.67 -6.76
CA MET A 1 -15.31 6.31 -5.50
C MET A 1 -16.42 7.15 -4.85
N GLU A 2 -17.48 7.49 -5.57
CA GLU A 2 -18.54 8.41 -5.12
C GLU A 2 -19.46 7.86 -4.01
N ASN A 3 -19.53 6.53 -3.81
CA ASN A 3 -20.38 5.89 -2.79
C ASN A 3 -19.64 5.40 -1.54
N VAL A 4 -18.37 5.75 -1.36
CA VAL A 4 -17.58 5.32 -0.20
C VAL A 4 -17.72 6.34 0.94
N PRO A 5 -18.12 5.95 2.16
CA PRO A 5 -18.15 6.87 3.29
C PRO A 5 -16.78 7.55 3.48
N TYR A 6 -16.77 8.85 3.75
CA TYR A 6 -15.54 9.66 3.78
C TYR A 6 -14.41 9.05 4.62
N ARG A 7 -14.75 8.47 5.78
CA ARG A 7 -13.79 7.78 6.67
C ARG A 7 -13.03 6.61 6.03
N TYR A 8 -13.53 6.06 4.92
CA TYR A 8 -12.92 4.94 4.19
C TYR A 8 -12.37 5.35 2.82
N ALA A 9 -12.50 6.61 2.41
CA ALA A 9 -12.12 7.04 1.07
C ALA A 9 -10.62 6.79 0.79
N ILE A 10 -9.75 7.10 1.75
CA ILE A 10 -8.30 6.85 1.63
C ILE A 10 -8.00 5.35 1.57
N LEU A 11 -8.65 4.55 2.42
CA LEU A 11 -8.46 3.10 2.45
C LEU A 11 -8.81 2.47 1.08
N ARG A 12 -9.97 2.82 0.53
CA ARG A 12 -10.42 2.34 -0.78
C ARG A 12 -9.52 2.81 -1.92
N ARG A 13 -8.99 4.04 -1.85
CA ARG A 13 -8.02 4.54 -2.84
C ARG A 13 -6.70 3.76 -2.77
N ASN A 14 -6.21 3.46 -1.57
CA ASN A 14 -5.01 2.65 -1.38
C ASN A 14 -5.17 1.22 -1.92
N GLU A 15 -6.31 0.59 -1.66
CA GLU A 15 -6.62 -0.74 -2.20
C GLU A 15 -6.71 -0.71 -3.73
N TRP A 16 -7.39 0.30 -4.30
CA TRP A 16 -7.47 0.47 -5.74
C TRP A 16 -6.09 0.66 -6.38
N LEU A 17 -5.22 1.47 -5.78
CA LEU A 17 -3.84 1.65 -6.25
C LEU A 17 -3.08 0.32 -6.24
N ALA A 18 -3.18 -0.45 -5.17
CA ALA A 18 -2.51 -1.74 -5.07
C ALA A 18 -3.04 -2.76 -6.09
N ASP A 19 -4.35 -2.79 -6.33
CA ASP A 19 -4.97 -3.72 -7.28
C ASP A 19 -4.60 -3.40 -8.74
N ASN A 20 -4.44 -2.12 -9.09
CA ASN A 20 -4.21 -1.68 -10.47
C ASN A 20 -2.74 -1.44 -10.82
N ALA A 21 -1.82 -1.44 -9.85
CA ALA A 21 -0.39 -1.34 -10.13
C ALA A 21 0.21 -2.70 -10.53
N ASP A 22 1.10 -2.67 -11.52
CA ASP A 22 1.96 -3.81 -11.89
C ASP A 22 3.12 -3.98 -10.90
N ILE A 23 3.71 -2.85 -10.47
CA ILE A 23 4.82 -2.78 -9.53
C ILE A 23 4.51 -1.73 -8.47
N ILE A 24 4.80 -2.05 -7.21
CA ILE A 24 4.66 -1.13 -6.08
C ILE A 24 6.04 -0.86 -5.49
N ILE A 25 6.38 0.42 -5.34
CA ILE A 25 7.60 0.85 -4.65
C ILE A 25 7.20 1.34 -3.26
N SER A 26 7.83 0.79 -2.22
CA SER A 26 7.48 1.03 -0.82
C SER A 26 8.66 1.57 -0.02
N HIS A 27 8.40 2.61 0.76
CA HIS A 27 9.29 3.10 1.81
C HIS A 27 8.51 3.30 3.12
N VAL A 28 8.04 2.19 3.69
CA VAL A 28 7.31 2.19 4.96
C VAL A 28 8.31 1.96 6.10
N ILE A 29 8.53 3.00 6.91
CA ILE A 29 9.44 2.98 8.07
C ILE A 29 8.71 2.53 9.34
N HIS A 30 7.46 2.98 9.51
CA HIS A 30 6.66 2.68 10.71
C HIS A 30 5.63 1.58 10.44
N THR A 31 5.39 0.74 11.45
CA THR A 31 4.45 -0.40 11.38
C THR A 31 2.99 0.01 11.61
N MET A 32 2.69 1.31 11.74
CA MET A 32 1.34 1.81 12.01
C MET A 32 0.96 2.94 11.04
N GLY A 33 -0.09 2.71 10.24
CA GLY A 33 -0.66 3.75 9.38
C GLY A 33 -1.36 3.23 8.14
N GLY A 34 -1.89 4.14 7.32
CA GLY A 34 -2.56 3.79 6.06
C GLY A 34 -1.63 3.19 5.01
N ALA A 35 -0.37 3.61 4.99
CA ALA A 35 0.65 3.07 4.07
C ALA A 35 1.03 1.62 4.41
N GLU A 36 1.17 1.30 5.71
CA GLU A 36 1.43 -0.06 6.17
C GLU A 36 0.26 -1.00 5.83
N LYS A 37 -0.98 -0.55 6.03
CA LYS A 37 -2.18 -1.31 5.67
C LYS A 37 -2.26 -1.57 4.16
N MET A 38 -1.90 -0.58 3.33
CA MET A 38 -1.81 -0.75 1.88
C MET A 38 -0.74 -1.77 1.49
N LEU A 39 0.44 -1.69 2.11
CA LEU A 39 1.54 -2.62 1.86
C LEU A 39 1.13 -4.06 2.18
N LYS A 40 0.53 -4.29 3.35
CA LYS A 40 -0.04 -5.61 3.72
C LYS A 40 -1.13 -6.09 2.77
N TYR A 41 -1.96 -5.17 2.26
CA TYR A 41 -2.96 -5.52 1.25
C TYR A 41 -2.30 -5.98 -0.06
N ALA A 42 -1.30 -5.23 -0.55
CA ALA A 42 -0.53 -5.58 -1.74
C ALA A 42 0.23 -6.91 -1.59
N GLU A 43 0.82 -7.17 -0.41
CA GLU A 43 1.47 -8.44 -0.08
C GLU A 43 0.49 -9.61 -0.17
N ARG A 44 -0.71 -9.48 0.42
CA ARG A 44 -1.78 -10.50 0.32
C ARG A 44 -2.28 -10.71 -1.11
N LYS A 45 -2.16 -9.71 -1.97
CA LYS A 45 -2.49 -9.79 -3.40
C LYS A 45 -1.34 -10.33 -4.26
N ASN A 46 -0.22 -10.74 -3.65
CA ASN A 46 0.99 -11.23 -4.32
C ASN A 46 1.51 -10.24 -5.38
N LYS A 47 1.42 -8.93 -5.11
CA LYS A 47 1.94 -7.91 -6.02
C LYS A 47 3.48 -7.89 -5.98
N LYS A 48 4.09 -7.44 -7.08
CA LYS A 48 5.54 -7.23 -7.14
C LYS A 48 5.90 -5.94 -6.40
N ILE A 49 6.59 -6.09 -5.27
CA ILE A 49 6.91 -4.97 -4.37
C ILE A 49 8.43 -4.77 -4.28
N ILE A 50 8.88 -3.53 -4.43
CA ILE A 50 10.27 -3.09 -4.23
C ILE A 50 10.34 -2.31 -2.91
N TYR A 51 11.09 -2.82 -1.94
CA TYR A 51 11.22 -2.24 -0.61
C TYR A 51 12.48 -1.36 -0.50
N LEU A 52 12.32 -0.04 -0.52
CA LEU A 52 13.43 0.91 -0.43
C LEU A 52 14.10 0.92 0.95
N ASN A 53 13.33 0.72 2.02
CA ASN A 53 13.86 0.66 3.39
C ASN A 53 14.79 -0.55 3.63
N LYS A 54 14.63 -1.63 2.85
CA LYS A 54 15.53 -2.79 2.89
C LYS A 54 16.81 -2.59 2.07
N LEU A 55 16.82 -1.63 1.15
CA LEU A 55 17.99 -1.33 0.30
C LEU A 55 18.98 -0.40 0.99
N ILE A 56 18.51 0.47 1.91
CA ILE A 56 19.35 1.49 2.57
C ILE A 56 20.02 0.95 3.86
N ASN A 57 19.48 -0.11 4.47
CA ASN A 57 20.03 -0.73 5.69
C ASN A 57 20.91 -1.96 5.41
N LYS A 58 21.49 -2.07 4.23
CA LYS A 58 22.40 -3.15 3.82
C LYS A 58 23.77 -2.58 3.52
#